data_AF-A0A0F8YWM5-F1
#
_entry.id   AF-A0A0F8YWM5-F1
#
_cell.length_a   1.000
_cell.length_b   1.000
_cell.length_c   1.000
_cell.angle_alpha   90.00
_cell.angle_beta   90.00
_cell.angle_gamma   90.00
#
_symmetry.space_group_name_H-M   'P 1'
#
loop_
_entity.id
_entity.type
_entity.pdbx_description
1 polymer ?
#
loop_
_entity_poly.entity_id
_entity_poly.type
_entity_poly.pdbx_seq_one_letter_code
_entity_poly.pdbx_strand_id
1 'polypeptide(L)'
;NIASLGHFTWDFQLVQPVPYILDSFDDNKSQFLFGNKVEITKEDDILKFDKNFAWSTLQLIMILKKEEDTVVKDEYLKGIYNTHHKFFNIDFTNEAFVNFYKAFEYFCTNRILGLKKLSNEKKQLRGVLKDFGFEEEILEDFDKIYIARSSKVMHAQRSIETCDKELLEKLKIFLDALMHKYYKPLWEKVLSNS
;
A
#
# COMPACT_ATOMS: atom_id res chain seq x y z
N ASN A 1 8.21 -24.04 21.50
CA ASN A 1 9.08 -24.44 20.38
C ASN A 1 8.74 -23.60 19.14
N ILE A 2 8.79 -22.27 19.25
CA ILE A 2 8.35 -21.28 18.23
C ILE A 2 9.54 -20.79 17.39
N ALA A 3 10.69 -21.46 17.48
CA ALA A 3 11.97 -20.96 17.00
C ALA A 3 12.44 -21.53 15.64
N SER A 4 11.59 -22.20 14.85
CA SER A 4 12.05 -22.90 13.65
C SER A 4 11.20 -22.74 12.38
N LEU A 5 10.29 -21.76 12.30
CA LEU A 5 9.38 -21.58 11.16
C LEU A 5 9.68 -20.36 10.27
N GLY A 6 10.94 -20.02 10.09
CA GLY A 6 11.34 -18.92 9.21
C GLY A 6 12.65 -19.21 8.50
N HIS A 7 12.63 -20.07 7.49
CA HIS A 7 13.73 -20.09 6.53
C HIS A 7 13.51 -18.90 5.59
N PHE A 8 14.21 -17.80 5.86
CA PHE A 8 14.28 -16.66 4.95
C PHE A 8 15.35 -16.97 3.91
N THR A 9 14.96 -17.41 2.71
CA THR A 9 15.87 -17.37 1.57
C THR A 9 15.91 -15.94 1.07
N TRP A 10 17.06 -15.29 1.23
CA TRP A 10 17.40 -14.02 0.61
C TRP A 10 17.60 -14.25 -0.89
N ASP A 11 16.53 -14.57 -1.61
CA ASP A 11 16.56 -14.55 -3.06
C ASP A 11 16.12 -13.16 -3.53
N PHE A 12 16.94 -12.58 -4.40
CA PHE A 12 16.88 -11.18 -4.84
C PHE A 12 15.69 -10.90 -5.79
N GLN A 13 14.53 -11.46 -5.51
CA GLN A 13 13.28 -11.21 -6.22
C GLN A 13 12.34 -10.45 -5.28
N LEU A 14 12.54 -9.12 -5.21
CA LEU A 14 11.59 -8.13 -4.69
C LEU A 14 10.61 -8.64 -3.61
N VAL A 15 11.12 -8.82 -2.38
CA VAL A 15 10.39 -8.87 -1.09
C VAL A 15 8.96 -9.43 -1.19
N GLN A 16 8.80 -10.63 -1.73
CA GLN A 16 7.59 -11.42 -1.51
C GLN A 16 7.94 -12.63 -0.64
N PRO A 17 7.13 -12.92 0.38
CA PRO A 17 7.25 -14.16 1.11
C PRO A 17 6.83 -15.27 0.14
N VAL A 18 7.44 -16.44 0.28
CA VAL A 18 6.95 -17.62 -0.41
C VAL A 18 5.53 -17.94 0.10
N PRO A 19 4.49 -17.95 -0.76
CA PRO A 19 3.16 -18.36 -0.33
C PRO A 19 3.16 -19.87 -0.05
N TYR A 20 2.94 -20.23 1.21
CA TYR A 20 2.72 -21.62 1.61
C TYR A 20 1.23 -21.95 1.55
N ILE A 21 0.89 -23.03 0.86
CA ILE A 21 -0.46 -23.60 0.83
C ILE A 21 -0.48 -24.76 1.82
N LEU A 22 -1.46 -24.75 2.72
CA LEU A 22 -1.73 -25.91 3.57
C LEU A 22 -2.63 -26.85 2.77
N ASP A 23 -2.09 -28.00 2.36
CA ASP A 23 -2.87 -29.02 1.66
C ASP A 23 -3.20 -30.17 2.61
N SER A 24 -4.48 -30.53 2.67
CA SER A 24 -4.98 -31.65 3.47
C SER A 24 -5.14 -32.86 2.57
N PHE A 25 -4.14 -33.75 2.58
CA PHE A 25 -4.18 -34.99 1.80
C PHE A 25 -5.02 -36.09 2.49
N ASP A 26 -5.23 -36.00 3.81
CA ASP A 26 -6.00 -36.96 4.62
C ASP A 26 -6.35 -36.35 6.00
N ASP A 27 -7.41 -36.83 6.66
CA ASP A 27 -8.00 -36.28 7.90
C ASP A 27 -7.02 -36.07 9.09
N ASN A 28 -5.79 -36.59 9.02
CA ASN A 28 -4.78 -36.50 10.09
C ASN A 28 -3.38 -36.07 9.65
N LYS A 29 -3.16 -35.67 8.39
CA LYS A 29 -1.84 -35.21 7.92
C LYS A 29 -1.97 -34.00 6.99
N SER A 30 -1.57 -32.84 7.51
CA SER A 30 -1.36 -31.64 6.72
C SER A 30 0.12 -31.50 6.35
N GLN A 31 0.39 -31.12 5.10
CA GLN A 31 1.74 -30.81 4.64
C GLN A 31 1.80 -29.39 4.08
N PHE A 32 2.94 -28.74 4.25
CA PHE A 32 3.21 -27.42 3.67
C PHE A 32 3.65 -27.59 2.22
N LEU A 33 2.79 -27.17 1.29
CA LEU A 33 3.15 -27.13 -0.12
C LEU A 33 3.66 -25.73 -0.49
N PHE A 34 4.76 -25.70 -1.22
CA PHE A 34 5.24 -24.50 -1.88
C PHE A 34 4.28 -24.17 -3.04
N GLY A 35 3.59 -23.04 -2.97
CA GLY A 35 2.78 -22.55 -4.07
C GLY A 35 3.66 -22.13 -5.23
N ASN A 36 4.03 -23.06 -6.12
CA ASN A 36 4.86 -22.79 -7.31
C ASN A 36 4.20 -21.85 -8.34
N LYS A 37 3.00 -21.34 -8.06
CA LYS A 37 2.29 -20.40 -8.92
C LYS A 37 1.88 -19.21 -8.08
N VAL A 38 2.55 -18.08 -8.30
CA VAL A 38 1.91 -16.78 -8.12
C VAL A 38 0.68 -16.83 -9.02
N GLU A 39 -0.51 -16.84 -8.43
CA GLU A 39 -1.74 -16.59 -9.20
C GLU A 39 -1.61 -15.19 -9.77
N ILE A 40 -1.15 -15.10 -11.01
CA ILE A 40 -1.23 -13.88 -11.82
C ILE A 40 -2.72 -13.64 -11.96
N THR A 41 -3.22 -12.65 -11.21
CA THR A 41 -4.60 -12.19 -11.29
C THR A 41 -4.97 -11.96 -12.75
N LYS A 42 -6.16 -12.44 -13.12
CA LYS A 42 -6.71 -12.50 -14.48
C LYS A 42 -6.42 -11.26 -15.33
N GLU A 43 -6.19 -11.53 -16.61
CA GLU A 43 -6.10 -10.57 -17.71
C GLU A 43 -7.36 -9.71 -17.79
N ASP A 44 -7.39 -8.58 -17.08
CA ASP A 44 -8.25 -7.45 -17.39
C ASP A 44 -7.38 -6.19 -17.31
N ASP A 45 -7.25 -5.49 -18.45
CA ASP A 45 -6.39 -4.34 -18.69
C ASP A 45 -4.99 -4.43 -18.07
N ILE A 46 -4.11 -5.24 -18.70
CA ILE A 46 -2.67 -5.23 -18.38
C ILE A 46 -2.17 -3.80 -18.66
N LEU A 47 -2.10 -3.00 -17.60
CA LEU A 47 -1.48 -1.69 -17.61
C LEU A 47 -0.08 -1.90 -18.19
N LYS A 48 0.17 -1.34 -19.37
CA LYS A 48 1.38 -1.63 -20.13
C LYS A 48 2.58 -1.24 -19.28
N PHE A 49 3.25 -2.22 -18.71
CA PHE A 49 4.42 -2.01 -17.88
C PHE A 49 5.55 -1.51 -18.77
N ASP A 50 5.70 -0.19 -18.84
CA ASP A 50 6.70 0.47 -19.65
C ASP A 50 7.86 0.98 -18.79
N LYS A 51 8.92 1.43 -19.47
CA LYS A 51 10.11 1.97 -18.80
C LYS A 51 9.79 3.16 -17.90
N ASN A 52 8.80 3.97 -18.27
CA ASN A 52 8.44 5.17 -17.50
C ASN A 52 7.74 4.80 -16.20
N PHE A 53 6.88 3.77 -16.22
CA PHE A 53 6.25 3.22 -15.04
C PHE A 53 7.28 2.64 -14.08
N ALA A 54 8.18 1.77 -14.59
CA ALA A 54 9.26 1.21 -13.79
C ALA A 54 10.16 2.29 -13.18
N TRP A 55 10.51 3.31 -13.97
CA TRP A 55 11.32 4.44 -13.51
C TRP A 55 10.60 5.28 -12.45
N SER A 56 9.30 5.55 -12.63
CA SER A 56 8.48 6.27 -11.67
C SER A 56 8.44 5.54 -10.32
N THR A 57 8.21 4.24 -10.33
CA THR A 57 8.25 3.42 -9.10
C THR A 57 9.63 3.48 -8.43
N LEU A 58 10.72 3.40 -9.20
CA LEU A 58 12.07 3.51 -8.66
C LEU A 58 12.33 4.89 -8.02
N GLN A 59 11.84 5.98 -8.62
CA GLN A 59 11.95 7.33 -8.07
C GLN A 59 11.30 7.44 -6.69
N LEU A 60 10.10 6.85 -6.51
CA LEU A 60 9.44 6.79 -5.20
C LEU A 60 10.26 6.00 -4.18
N ILE A 61 10.76 4.81 -4.52
CA ILE A 61 11.56 4.00 -3.59
C ILE A 61 12.85 4.73 -3.18
N MET A 62 13.53 5.37 -4.15
CA MET A 62 14.76 6.12 -3.89
C MET A 62 14.53 7.32 -2.98
N ILE A 63 13.42 8.05 -3.13
CA ILE A 63 13.14 9.20 -2.27
C ILE A 63 12.71 8.75 -0.87
N LEU A 64 11.91 7.69 -0.77
CA LEU A 64 11.54 7.11 0.53
C LEU A 64 12.76 6.64 1.30
N LYS A 65 13.79 6.10 0.62
CA LYS A 65 15.07 5.75 1.28
C LYS A 65 15.77 6.96 1.90
N LYS A 66 15.65 8.14 1.27
CA LYS A 66 16.26 9.39 1.74
C LYS A 66 15.35 10.18 2.69
N GLU A 67 14.12 9.73 2.89
CA GLU A 67 13.15 10.40 3.74
C GLU A 67 13.54 10.23 5.21
N GLU A 68 13.79 11.37 5.87
CA GLU A 68 14.17 11.45 7.28
C GLU A 68 12.96 11.19 8.18
N ASP A 69 11.76 11.60 7.74
CA ASP A 69 10.53 11.31 8.44
C ASP A 69 10.10 9.87 8.18
N THR A 70 10.39 9.00 9.15
CA THR A 70 10.16 7.58 8.99
C THR A 70 8.68 7.22 9.02
N VAL A 71 7.76 8.09 9.45
CA VAL A 71 6.35 7.71 9.60
C VAL A 71 5.73 7.36 8.25
N VAL A 72 5.91 8.23 7.24
CA VAL A 72 5.39 7.97 5.88
C VAL A 72 6.06 6.75 5.28
N LYS A 73 7.39 6.67 5.40
CA LYS A 73 8.20 5.57 4.87
C LYS A 73 7.79 4.22 5.46
N ASP A 74 7.74 4.13 6.78
CA ASP A 74 7.49 2.88 7.50
C ASP A 74 6.07 2.39 7.24
N GLU A 75 5.08 3.28 7.30
CA GLU A 75 3.69 2.92 7.01
C GLU A 75 3.49 2.57 5.53
N TYR A 76 4.11 3.29 4.60
CA TYR A 76 4.03 2.96 3.18
C TYR A 76 4.65 1.59 2.86
N LEU A 77 5.85 1.30 3.40
CA LEU A 77 6.53 0.02 3.20
C LEU A 77 5.76 -1.15 3.85
N LYS A 78 5.17 -0.96 5.04
CA LYS A 78 4.27 -1.95 5.64
C LYS A 78 3.04 -2.20 4.76
N GLY A 79 2.47 -1.14 4.16
CA GLY A 79 1.36 -1.26 3.21
C GLY A 79 1.71 -2.14 2.00
N ILE A 80 2.86 -1.87 1.37
CA ILE A 80 3.38 -2.71 0.27
C ILE A 80 3.56 -4.16 0.72
N TYR A 81 4.22 -4.36 1.85
CA TYR A 81 4.47 -5.69 2.40
C TYR A 81 3.15 -6.46 2.61
N ASN A 82 2.19 -5.86 3.31
CA ASN A 82 0.90 -6.48 3.61
C ASN A 82 0.06 -6.76 2.36
N THR A 83 0.17 -5.93 1.31
CA THR A 83 -0.54 -6.16 0.04
C THR A 83 -0.09 -7.45 -0.66
N HIS A 84 1.18 -7.82 -0.49
CA HIS A 84 1.78 -8.99 -1.15
C HIS A 84 1.93 -10.20 -0.23
N HIS A 85 1.62 -10.07 1.06
CA HIS A 85 1.67 -11.17 2.00
C HIS A 85 0.34 -11.92 2.04
N LYS A 86 0.43 -13.25 2.00
CA LYS A 86 -0.65 -14.17 2.34
C LYS A 86 -0.06 -15.30 3.16
N PHE A 87 -0.75 -15.71 4.23
CA PHE A 87 -0.28 -16.81 5.09
C PHE A 87 -1.45 -17.74 5.42
N PHE A 88 -1.41 -18.98 4.93
CA PHE A 88 -2.44 -20.00 5.18
C PHE A 88 -3.88 -19.48 4.99
N ASN A 89 -4.15 -18.83 3.86
CA ASN A 89 -5.43 -18.19 3.49
C ASN A 89 -5.83 -16.94 4.28
N ILE A 90 -4.95 -16.42 5.16
CA ILE A 90 -5.12 -15.10 5.75
C ILE A 90 -4.61 -14.05 4.75
N ASP A 91 -5.51 -13.15 4.36
CA ASP A 91 -5.14 -11.91 3.68
C ASP A 91 -4.81 -10.83 4.72
N PHE A 92 -3.97 -9.88 4.30
CA PHE A 92 -3.63 -8.71 5.10
C PHE A 92 -4.12 -7.43 4.43
N THR A 93 -5.25 -7.50 3.71
CA THR A 93 -5.81 -6.39 2.92
C THR A 93 -6.20 -5.24 3.84
N ASN A 94 -6.75 -5.55 5.02
CA ASN A 94 -7.12 -4.56 6.02
C ASN A 94 -5.89 -3.87 6.62
N GLU A 95 -4.86 -4.63 6.98
CA GLU A 95 -3.60 -4.10 7.49
C GLU A 95 -2.94 -3.22 6.43
N ALA A 96 -2.88 -3.68 5.18
CA ALA A 96 -2.38 -2.89 4.06
C ALA A 96 -3.14 -1.57 3.92
N PHE A 97 -4.48 -1.60 4.00
CA PHE A 97 -5.31 -0.40 3.95
C PHE A 97 -5.00 0.55 5.11
N VAL A 98 -4.92 0.05 6.35
CA VAL A 98 -4.58 0.86 7.53
C VAL A 98 -3.24 1.55 7.34
N ASN A 99 -2.24 0.81 6.87
CA ASN A 99 -0.90 1.32 6.65
C ASN A 99 -0.87 2.41 5.57
N PHE A 100 -1.47 2.16 4.40
CA PHE A 100 -1.54 3.20 3.36
C PHE A 100 -2.35 4.42 3.80
N TYR A 101 -3.44 4.22 4.55
CA TYR A 101 -4.25 5.35 5.02
C TYR A 101 -3.46 6.21 6.02
N LYS A 102 -2.73 5.59 6.95
CA LYS A 102 -1.86 6.31 7.89
C LYS A 102 -0.77 7.09 7.17
N ALA A 103 -0.13 6.47 6.18
CA ALA A 103 0.88 7.14 5.35
C ALA A 103 0.26 8.33 4.59
N PHE A 104 -0.91 8.14 3.99
CA PHE A 104 -1.66 9.18 3.28
C PHE A 104 -2.08 10.35 4.18
N GLU A 105 -2.74 10.05 5.30
CA GLU A 105 -3.20 11.05 6.26
C GLU A 105 -2.02 11.86 6.80
N TYR A 106 -0.95 11.17 7.21
CA TYR A 106 0.24 11.83 7.73
C TYR A 106 0.92 12.69 6.67
N PHE A 107 1.07 12.18 5.44
CA PHE A 107 1.70 12.92 4.34
C PHE A 107 0.91 14.19 4.01
N CYS A 108 -0.41 14.09 3.83
CA CYS A 108 -1.27 15.25 3.60
C CYS A 108 -1.21 16.25 4.76
N THR A 109 -1.25 15.78 6.01
CA THR A 109 -1.31 16.63 7.20
C THR A 109 0.01 17.36 7.43
N ASN A 110 1.12 16.63 7.47
CA ASN A 110 2.41 17.18 7.88
C ASN A 110 3.23 17.71 6.71
N ARG A 111 3.23 17.02 5.55
CA ARG A 111 4.07 17.41 4.41
C ARG A 111 3.41 18.43 3.50
N ILE A 112 2.12 18.28 3.24
CA ILE A 112 1.39 19.19 2.34
C ILE A 112 0.81 20.38 3.10
N LEU A 113 0.04 20.13 4.17
CA LEU A 113 -0.65 21.19 4.91
C LEU A 113 0.21 21.84 6.01
N GLY A 114 1.27 21.18 6.47
CA GLY A 114 2.13 21.68 7.56
C GLY A 114 1.41 21.79 8.92
N LEU A 115 0.35 21.00 9.13
CA LEU A 115 -0.47 21.01 10.34
C LEU A 115 -0.05 19.90 11.28
N LYS A 116 -0.26 20.08 12.60
CA LYS A 116 -0.07 19.01 13.59
C LYS A 116 -1.27 18.06 13.71
N LYS A 117 -2.46 18.53 13.33
CA LYS A 117 -3.71 17.79 13.44
C LYS A 117 -4.76 18.37 12.48
N LEU A 118 -5.60 17.48 11.93
CA LEU A 118 -6.75 17.85 11.13
C LEU A 118 -7.97 18.16 12.02
N SER A 119 -8.67 19.26 11.72
CA SER A 119 -9.88 19.69 12.43
C SER A 119 -11.16 19.22 11.71
N ASN A 120 -11.10 19.07 10.39
CA ASN A 120 -12.14 18.44 9.57
C ASN A 120 -11.45 17.56 8.53
N GLU A 121 -11.05 16.37 8.99
CA GLU A 121 -10.20 15.41 8.26
C GLU A 121 -10.69 15.19 6.82
N LYS A 122 -11.94 14.73 6.64
CA LYS A 122 -12.51 14.46 5.31
C LYS A 122 -12.41 15.68 4.39
N LYS A 123 -12.84 16.86 4.85
CA LYS A 123 -12.86 18.08 4.03
C LYS A 123 -11.44 18.53 3.67
N GLN A 124 -10.50 18.45 4.61
CA GLN A 124 -9.12 18.88 4.40
C GLN A 124 -8.37 17.93 3.46
N LEU A 125 -8.49 16.62 3.65
CA LEU A 125 -7.84 15.62 2.79
C LEU A 125 -8.41 15.65 1.36
N ARG A 126 -9.74 15.77 1.21
CA ARG A 126 -10.36 15.96 -0.10
C ARG A 126 -9.93 17.28 -0.75
N GLY A 127 -9.74 18.33 0.03
CA GLY A 127 -9.19 19.62 -0.43
C GLY A 127 -7.77 19.46 -0.99
N VAL A 128 -6.90 18.73 -0.30
CA VAL A 128 -5.55 18.42 -0.78
C VAL A 128 -5.58 17.69 -2.11
N LEU A 129 -6.42 16.65 -2.25
CA LEU A 129 -6.55 15.93 -3.52
C LEU A 129 -7.06 16.87 -4.63
N LYS A 130 -8.07 17.69 -4.36
CA LYS A 130 -8.57 18.67 -5.33
C LYS A 130 -7.49 19.66 -5.77
N ASP A 131 -6.72 20.21 -4.84
CA ASP A 131 -5.62 21.16 -5.13
C ASP A 131 -4.49 20.49 -5.93
N PHE A 132 -4.36 19.17 -5.81
CA PHE A 132 -3.42 18.37 -6.60
C PHE A 132 -3.91 18.08 -8.04
N GLY A 133 -5.16 18.43 -8.36
CA GLY A 133 -5.72 18.37 -9.71
C GLY A 133 -6.56 17.11 -9.98
N PHE A 134 -6.98 16.39 -8.93
CA PHE A 134 -7.92 15.28 -9.09
C PHE A 134 -9.32 15.81 -9.44
N GLU A 135 -9.93 15.20 -10.46
CA GLU A 135 -11.29 15.53 -10.90
C GLU A 135 -12.34 15.04 -9.90
N GLU A 136 -13.52 15.67 -9.92
CA GLU A 136 -14.57 15.42 -8.93
C GLU A 136 -15.03 13.95 -8.92
N GLU A 137 -15.13 13.31 -10.08
CA GLU A 137 -15.44 11.87 -10.21
C GLU A 137 -14.42 10.99 -9.45
N ILE A 138 -13.13 11.32 -9.53
CA ILE A 138 -12.08 10.61 -8.80
C ILE A 138 -12.17 10.93 -7.30
N LEU A 139 -12.55 12.14 -6.92
CA LEU A 139 -12.73 12.52 -5.51
C LEU A 139 -13.89 11.78 -4.83
N GLU A 140 -14.89 11.30 -5.57
CA GLU A 140 -15.94 10.43 -5.03
C GLU A 140 -15.38 9.09 -4.54
N ASP A 141 -14.31 8.59 -5.15
CA ASP A 141 -13.63 7.39 -4.66
C ASP A 141 -12.93 7.61 -3.32
N PHE A 142 -12.42 8.83 -3.07
CA PHE A 142 -11.91 9.19 -1.75
C PHE A 142 -13.02 9.15 -0.67
N ASP A 143 -14.23 9.57 -1.02
CA ASP A 143 -15.36 9.51 -0.10
C ASP A 143 -15.69 8.06 0.31
N LYS A 144 -15.60 7.11 -0.63
CA LYS A 144 -15.75 5.67 -0.37
C LYS A 144 -14.63 5.14 0.53
N ILE A 145 -13.38 5.52 0.27
CA ILE A 145 -12.21 5.17 1.10
C ILE A 145 -12.40 5.68 2.54
N TYR A 146 -12.86 6.92 2.71
CA TYR A 146 -13.08 7.50 4.02
C TYR A 146 -14.18 6.76 4.81
N ILE A 147 -15.25 6.36 4.13
CA ILE A 147 -16.29 5.50 4.72
C ILE A 147 -15.70 4.15 5.14
N ALA A 148 -14.92 3.50 4.29
CA ALA A 148 -14.28 2.22 4.63
C ALA A 148 -13.35 2.33 5.86
N ARG A 149 -12.56 3.41 5.95
CA ARG A 149 -11.72 3.71 7.12
C ARG A 149 -12.53 3.83 8.40
N SER A 150 -13.60 4.64 8.34
CA SER A 150 -14.43 4.98 9.52
C SER A 150 -15.38 3.88 9.96
N SER A 151 -15.72 2.94 9.09
CA SER A 151 -16.71 1.90 9.40
C SER A 151 -16.14 0.48 9.48
N LYS A 152 -15.14 0.12 8.67
CA LYS A 152 -14.77 -1.29 8.46
C LYS A 152 -13.39 -1.67 8.96
N VAL A 153 -12.43 -0.75 8.88
CA VAL A 153 -11.01 -1.14 8.93
C VAL A 153 -10.27 -0.61 10.17
N MET A 154 -10.59 0.59 10.67
CA MET A 154 -9.88 1.17 11.84
C MET A 154 -10.62 1.05 13.18
N HIS A 155 -11.88 0.65 13.17
CA HIS A 155 -12.64 0.39 14.39
C HIS A 155 -12.90 -1.10 14.51
N ALA A 156 -12.52 -1.68 15.66
CA ALA A 156 -12.76 -3.08 15.99
C ALA A 156 -14.27 -3.37 16.03
N GLN A 157 -14.83 -3.75 14.88
CA GLN A 157 -16.19 -4.28 14.81
C GLN A 157 -16.19 -5.78 15.17
N ARG A 158 -17.33 -6.27 15.63
CA ARG A 158 -17.54 -7.69 16.00
C ARG A 158 -17.36 -8.65 14.81
N SER A 159 -17.47 -8.14 13.58
CA SER A 159 -17.09 -8.81 12.34
C SER A 159 -16.12 -7.89 11.60
N ILE A 160 -14.88 -8.34 11.44
CA ILE A 160 -13.90 -7.66 10.59
C ILE A 160 -14.36 -7.89 9.15
N GLU A 161 -15.03 -6.91 8.55
CA GLU A 161 -15.26 -6.93 7.11
C GLU A 161 -13.92 -6.67 6.41
N THR A 162 -13.58 -7.52 5.45
CA THR A 162 -12.40 -7.33 4.61
C THR A 162 -12.63 -6.11 3.72
N CYS A 163 -11.64 -5.21 3.69
CA CYS A 163 -11.61 -4.06 2.80
C CYS A 163 -11.63 -4.54 1.35
N ASP A 164 -12.39 -3.85 0.52
CA ASP A 164 -12.36 -4.09 -0.91
C ASP A 164 -10.97 -3.78 -1.47
N LYS A 165 -10.41 -4.74 -2.21
CA LYS A 165 -9.08 -4.62 -2.82
C LYS A 165 -9.03 -3.45 -3.80
N GLU A 166 -10.12 -3.13 -4.48
CA GLU A 166 -10.18 -1.97 -5.38
C GLU A 166 -10.01 -0.65 -4.60
N LEU A 167 -10.61 -0.54 -3.40
CA LEU A 167 -10.46 0.64 -2.55
C LEU A 167 -9.03 0.77 -1.99
N LEU A 168 -8.39 -0.36 -1.66
CA LEU A 168 -6.99 -0.40 -1.28
C LEU A 168 -6.08 0.15 -2.40
N GLU A 169 -6.29 -0.33 -3.63
CA GLU A 169 -5.53 0.08 -4.80
C GLU A 169 -5.73 1.57 -5.11
N LYS A 170 -6.97 2.08 -5.04
CA LYS A 170 -7.27 3.51 -5.22
C LYS A 170 -6.61 4.39 -4.16
N LEU A 171 -6.61 3.97 -2.90
CA LEU A 171 -5.91 4.67 -1.82
C LEU A 171 -4.40 4.74 -2.09
N LYS A 172 -3.81 3.62 -2.52
CA LYS A 172 -2.40 3.59 -2.90
C LYS A 172 -2.11 4.53 -4.08
N ILE A 173 -2.98 4.56 -5.10
CA ILE A 173 -2.84 5.46 -6.25
C ILE A 173 -2.85 6.93 -5.81
N PHE A 174 -3.76 7.33 -4.92
CA PHE A 174 -3.78 8.69 -4.38
C PHE A 174 -2.46 9.05 -3.69
N LEU A 175 -1.98 8.16 -2.83
CA LEU A 175 -0.73 8.36 -2.09
C LEU A 175 0.48 8.44 -3.03
N ASP A 176 0.59 7.51 -3.97
CA ASP A 176 1.68 7.48 -4.95
C ASP A 176 1.69 8.76 -5.80
N ALA A 177 0.54 9.19 -6.30
CA ALA A 177 0.41 10.40 -7.11
C ALA A 177 0.77 11.67 -6.31
N LEU A 178 0.34 11.76 -5.05
CA LEU A 178 0.71 12.86 -4.15
C LEU A 178 2.22 12.91 -3.91
N MET A 179 2.83 11.78 -3.56
CA MET A 179 4.28 11.68 -3.35
C MET A 179 5.04 11.99 -4.64
N HIS A 180 4.59 11.47 -5.78
CA HIS A 180 5.17 11.75 -7.09
C HIS A 180 5.21 13.24 -7.37
N LYS A 181 4.07 13.92 -7.26
CA LYS A 181 3.98 15.35 -7.55
C LYS A 181 4.77 16.19 -6.55
N TYR A 182 4.72 15.84 -5.27
CA TYR A 182 5.43 16.55 -4.20
C TYR A 182 6.95 16.44 -4.33
N TYR A 183 7.47 15.24 -4.62
CA TYR A 183 8.91 15.01 -4.69
C TYR A 183 9.52 15.24 -6.08
N LYS A 184 8.70 15.38 -7.14
CA LYS A 184 9.18 15.67 -8.50
C LYS A 184 10.25 16.78 -8.57
N PRO A 185 10.10 17.94 -7.92
CA PRO A 185 11.14 18.98 -7.94
C PRO A 185 12.48 18.54 -7.35
N LEU A 186 12.46 17.65 -6.34
CA LEU A 186 13.68 17.10 -5.74
C LEU A 186 14.37 16.13 -6.69
N TRP A 187 13.61 15.33 -7.44
CA TRP A 187 14.17 14.36 -8.39
C TRP A 187 14.79 15.05 -9.59
N GLU A 188 14.12 16.07 -10.13
CA GLU A 188 14.64 16.89 -11.22
C GLU A 188 15.96 17.56 -10.82
N LYS A 189 16.07 18.04 -9.58
CA LYS A 189 17.30 18.60 -9.04
C LYS A 189 18.42 17.57 -8.89
N VAL A 190 18.10 16.35 -8.47
CA VAL A 190 19.12 15.29 -8.34
C VAL A 190 19.62 14.84 -9.71
N LEU A 191 18.71 14.67 -10.67
CA LEU A 191 19.03 14.20 -12.02
C LEU A 191 19.75 15.25 -12.87
N SER A 192 19.54 16.55 -12.61
CA SER A 192 20.26 17.62 -13.32
C SER A 192 21.69 17.84 -12.83
N ASN A 193 22.05 17.29 -11.66
CA ASN A 193 23.38 17.41 -11.06
C ASN A 193 24.22 16.12 -11.20
N SER A 194 23.72 15.12 -11.92
CA SER A 194 24.36 13.83 -12.20
C SER A 194 24.61 13.68 -13.69
#